data_AF-A0A147B727-F1
#
_entry.id   AF-A0A147B727-F1
#
_cell.length_a   1.000
_cell.length_b   1.000
_cell.length_c   1.000
_cell.angle_alpha   90.00
_cell.angle_beta   90.00
_cell.angle_gamma   90.00
#
_symmetry.space_group_name_H-M   'P 1'
#
loop_
_entity.id
_entity.type
_entity.pdbx_description
1 polymer ?
#
loop_
_entity_poly.entity_id
_entity_poly.type
_entity_poly.pdbx_seq_one_letter_code
_entity_poly.pdbx_strand_id
1 'polypeptide(L)'
;EQVEDYTNFPMAAIRALRSVFSQFENPKCVFRMLVRCCSHYTIPDVMYGLTAEQQDLRQAAFNFAQKELAPHAQDIDKTNHFPGFRDFWKKLGDMGFMGVTVPTEYGGLGSGYLEHCIINEELSRACAAIALSYGAHSTLCINQIYRNGNEEQKKKYLPK
;
A
#
# COMPACT_ATOMS: atom_id res chain seq x y z
N GLU A 1 -9.95 11.20 29.42
CA GLU A 1 -8.58 11.42 29.88
C GLU A 1 -7.75 11.74 28.64
N GLN A 2 -7.27 12.99 28.57
CA GLN A 2 -6.38 13.64 27.59
C GLN A 2 -6.53 13.31 26.08
N VAL A 3 -7.21 14.21 25.35
CA VAL A 3 -7.02 14.41 23.91
C VAL A 3 -5.85 15.39 23.75
N GLU A 4 -4.70 14.92 23.29
CA GLU A 4 -3.57 15.80 22.96
C GLU A 4 -3.87 16.62 21.70
N ASP A 5 -3.78 17.93 21.84
CA ASP A 5 -3.92 18.91 20.77
C ASP A 5 -2.59 19.03 19.98
N TYR A 6 -2.54 18.41 18.81
CA TYR A 6 -1.36 18.39 17.93
C TYR A 6 -1.21 19.67 17.07
N THR A 7 -1.87 20.78 17.41
CA THR A 7 -1.74 22.04 16.65
C THR A 7 -0.47 22.83 16.94
N ASN A 8 0.34 22.44 17.93
CA ASN A 8 1.58 23.14 18.29
C ASN A 8 2.83 22.50 17.67
N PHE A 9 3.09 22.81 16.41
CA PHE A 9 4.40 22.55 15.80
C PHE A 9 5.47 23.49 16.39
N PRO A 10 6.61 22.99 16.90
CA PRO A 10 7.65 23.84 17.47
C PRO A 10 8.23 24.77 16.40
N MET A 11 8.36 26.07 16.73
CA MET A 11 8.91 27.11 15.85
C MET A 11 10.30 26.78 15.28
N ALA A 12 11.03 25.85 15.91
CA ALA A 12 12.29 25.30 15.40
C ALA A 12 12.12 24.47 14.12
N ALA A 13 11.04 23.68 13.99
CA ALA A 13 10.73 22.90 12.79
C ALA A 13 10.37 23.79 11.60
N ILE A 14 9.67 24.91 11.86
CA ILE A 14 9.32 25.91 10.84
C ILE A 14 10.58 26.59 10.27
N ARG A 15 11.60 26.82 11.09
CA ARG A 15 12.88 27.40 10.63
C ARG A 15 13.71 26.41 9.80
N ALA A 16 13.75 25.14 10.18
CA ALA A 16 14.41 24.10 9.40
C ALA A 16 13.75 23.91 8.02
N LEU A 17 12.41 23.93 7.99
CA LEU A 17 11.64 23.86 6.76
C LEU A 17 11.89 25.07 5.83
N ARG A 18 12.02 26.29 6.37
CA ARG A 18 12.34 27.48 5.56
C ARG A 18 13.67 27.40 4.82
N SER A 19 14.68 26.74 5.40
CA SER A 19 15.98 26.56 4.73
C SER A 19 15.92 25.52 3.60
N VAL A 20 15.01 24.56 3.69
CA VAL A 20 14.74 23.59 2.60
C VAL A 20 13.90 24.24 1.50
N PHE A 21 12.99 25.16 1.85
CA PHE A 21 12.11 25.83 0.90
C PHE A 21 12.77 26.95 0.07
N SER A 22 13.97 27.42 0.43
CA SER A 22 14.66 28.42 -0.40
C SER A 22 15.23 27.85 -1.70
N GLN A 23 15.20 26.52 -1.89
CA GLN A 23 15.69 25.84 -3.09
C GLN A 23 14.59 25.55 -4.14
N PHE A 24 13.32 25.86 -3.84
CA PHE A 24 12.19 25.53 -4.71
C PHE A 24 11.46 26.81 -5.16
N GLU A 25 11.66 27.19 -6.42
CA GLU A 25 11.19 28.45 -7.03
C GLU A 25 9.65 28.59 -7.15
N ASN A 26 8.84 27.63 -6.69
CA ASN A 26 7.38 27.72 -6.84
C ASN A 26 6.57 27.25 -5.62
N PRO A 27 6.06 28.17 -4.77
CA PRO A 27 5.36 27.82 -3.53
C PRO A 27 4.02 27.10 -3.75
N LYS A 28 3.42 27.19 -4.95
CA LYS A 28 2.17 26.50 -5.27
C LYS A 28 2.34 25.00 -5.53
N CYS A 29 3.53 24.57 -5.95
CA CYS A 29 3.81 23.16 -6.23
C CYS A 29 4.00 22.36 -4.92
N VAL A 30 4.70 22.96 -3.96
CA VAL A 30 5.02 22.35 -2.66
C VAL A 30 3.77 22.17 -1.80
N PHE A 31 2.88 23.17 -1.77
CA PHE A 31 1.63 23.09 -1.01
C PHE A 31 0.68 22.02 -1.58
N ARG A 32 0.64 21.84 -2.90
CA ARG A 32 -0.21 20.83 -3.55
C ARG A 32 0.32 19.40 -3.40
N MET A 33 1.64 19.24 -3.29
CA MET A 33 2.30 17.95 -3.01
C MET A 33 2.07 17.49 -1.56
N LEU A 34 2.05 18.43 -0.61
CA LEU A 34 1.79 18.16 0.81
C LEU A 34 0.32 17.80 1.10
N VAL A 35 -0.64 18.42 0.42
CA VAL A 35 -2.08 18.26 0.74
C VAL A 35 -2.62 16.85 0.46
N ARG A 36 -2.04 16.09 -0.48
CA ARG A 36 -2.46 14.70 -0.75
C ARG A 36 -1.68 13.64 0.04
N CYS A 37 -0.49 13.98 0.54
CA CYS A 37 0.32 13.09 1.38
C CYS A 37 -0.19 13.01 2.84
N CYS A 38 -1.04 13.92 3.30
CA CYS A 38 -1.32 14.08 4.73
C CYS A 38 -2.78 13.89 5.18
N SER A 39 -3.71 13.47 4.32
CA SER A 39 -5.04 13.07 4.80
C SER A 39 -5.04 11.62 5.29
N HIS A 40 -4.33 11.39 6.39
CA HIS A 40 -4.41 10.14 7.13
C HIS A 40 -5.72 10.12 7.94
N TYR A 41 -6.81 9.71 7.30
CA TYR A 41 -7.95 9.15 8.02
C TYR A 41 -7.51 7.87 8.74
N THR A 42 -7.49 7.93 10.07
CA THR A 42 -7.34 6.75 10.93
C THR A 42 -8.58 5.88 10.75
N ILE A 43 -8.40 4.60 10.41
CA ILE A 43 -9.52 3.67 10.32
C ILE A 43 -9.73 3.06 11.71
N PRO A 44 -10.95 3.13 12.29
CA PRO A 44 -11.18 2.61 13.63
C PRO A 44 -11.25 1.07 13.61
N ASP A 45 -10.11 0.40 13.49
CA ASP A 45 -10.02 -1.06 13.35
C ASP A 45 -10.71 -1.84 14.47
N VAL A 46 -10.66 -1.30 15.69
CA VAL A 46 -11.36 -1.84 16.87
C VAL A 46 -12.88 -1.82 16.69
N MET A 47 -13.42 -0.81 16.01
CA MET A 47 -14.86 -0.73 15.70
C MET A 47 -15.28 -1.82 14.71
N TYR A 48 -14.38 -2.20 13.80
CA TYR A 48 -14.62 -3.25 12.80
C TYR A 48 -14.27 -4.65 13.31
N GLY A 49 -13.77 -4.78 14.54
CA GLY A 49 -13.43 -6.05 15.16
C GLY A 49 -12.25 -6.77 14.52
N LEU A 50 -11.31 -6.02 13.92
CA LEU A 50 -10.09 -6.61 13.37
C LEU A 50 -9.22 -7.20 14.49
N THR A 51 -8.64 -8.38 14.26
CA THR A 51 -7.67 -8.97 15.18
C THR A 51 -6.38 -8.15 15.24
N ALA A 52 -5.53 -8.39 16.24
CA ALA A 52 -4.25 -7.71 16.35
C ALA A 52 -3.37 -7.96 15.11
N GLU A 53 -3.37 -9.17 14.59
CA GLU A 53 -2.62 -9.55 13.38
C GLU A 53 -3.14 -8.82 12.13
N GLN A 54 -4.45 -8.62 12.03
CA GLN A 54 -5.06 -7.86 10.93
C GLN A 54 -4.77 -6.36 11.01
N GLN A 55 -4.69 -5.81 12.23
CA GLN A 55 -4.27 -4.42 12.48
C GLN A 55 -2.79 -4.22 12.09
N ASP A 56 -1.92 -5.15 12.50
CA ASP A 56 -0.51 -5.13 12.13
C ASP A 56 -0.33 -5.25 10.61
N LEU A 57 -1.11 -6.12 9.96
CA LEU A 57 -1.12 -6.27 8.51
C LEU A 57 -1.52 -4.98 7.80
N ARG A 58 -2.59 -4.33 8.29
CA ARG A 58 -3.04 -3.02 7.77
C ARG A 58 -1.95 -1.98 7.91
N GLN A 59 -1.32 -1.89 9.07
CA GLN A 59 -0.25 -0.93 9.32
C GLN A 59 0.95 -1.18 8.41
N ALA A 60 1.34 -2.44 8.19
CA ALA A 60 2.40 -2.82 7.27
C ALA A 60 2.06 -2.45 5.82
N ALA A 61 0.84 -2.77 5.36
CA ALA A 61 0.37 -2.43 4.03
C ALA A 61 0.30 -0.92 3.80
N PHE A 62 -0.22 -0.17 4.78
CA PHE A 62 -0.25 1.29 4.76
C PHE A 62 1.17 1.87 4.65
N ASN A 63 2.09 1.46 5.52
CA ASN A 63 3.47 1.96 5.53
C ASN A 63 4.18 1.68 4.20
N PHE A 64 3.99 0.48 3.65
CA PHE A 64 4.51 0.13 2.35
C PHE A 64 3.93 1.00 1.24
N ALA A 65 2.60 1.15 1.19
CA ALA A 65 1.91 1.93 0.18
C ALA A 65 2.31 3.42 0.22
N GLN A 66 2.44 4.02 1.42
CA GLN A 66 2.88 5.40 1.57
C GLN A 66 4.32 5.63 1.10
N LYS A 67 5.20 4.65 1.34
CA LYS A 67 6.61 4.76 0.97
C LYS A 67 6.85 4.49 -0.52
N GLU A 68 6.25 3.43 -1.05
CA GLU A 68 6.64 2.83 -2.33
C GLU A 68 5.67 3.16 -3.47
N LEU A 69 4.45 3.62 -3.16
CA LEU A 69 3.40 3.81 -4.17
C LEU A 69 2.84 5.25 -4.19
N ALA A 70 2.50 5.81 -3.02
CA ALA A 70 1.87 7.12 -2.91
C ALA A 70 2.65 8.27 -3.60
N PRO A 71 4.00 8.34 -3.52
CA PRO A 71 4.76 9.40 -4.19
C PRO A 71 4.64 9.39 -5.72
N HIS A 72 4.36 8.22 -6.31
CA HIS A 72 4.28 8.02 -7.76
C HIS A 72 2.86 8.13 -8.30
N ALA A 73 1.83 8.09 -7.44
CA ALA A 73 0.43 7.95 -7.85
C ALA A 73 -0.04 9.03 -8.85
N GLN A 74 0.36 10.29 -8.65
CA GLN A 74 -0.03 11.39 -9.53
C GLN A 74 0.62 11.29 -10.92
N ASP A 75 1.87 10.84 -10.98
CA ASP A 75 2.60 10.74 -12.24
C ASP A 75 2.18 9.50 -13.03
N ILE A 76 1.85 8.40 -12.33
CA ILE A 76 1.25 7.21 -12.95
C ILE A 76 -0.03 7.57 -13.70
N ASP A 77 -0.92 8.34 -13.06
CA ASP A 77 -2.18 8.80 -13.64
C ASP A 77 -1.95 9.71 -14.86
N LYS A 78 -1.09 10.73 -14.73
CA LYS A 78 -0.82 11.69 -15.82
C LYS A 78 -0.15 11.06 -17.03
N THR A 79 0.79 10.15 -16.81
CA THR A 79 1.64 9.59 -17.87
C THR A 79 1.12 8.26 -18.40
N ASN A 80 0.09 7.68 -17.75
CA ASN A 80 -0.41 6.34 -18.02
C ASN A 80 0.71 5.29 -18.01
N HIS A 81 1.72 5.49 -17.16
CA HIS A 81 2.90 4.64 -17.08
C HIS A 81 3.42 4.57 -15.64
N PHE A 82 3.82 3.37 -15.20
CA PHE A 82 4.46 3.18 -13.90
C PHE A 82 5.94 2.76 -14.08
N PRO A 83 6.88 3.71 -13.97
CA PRO A 83 8.30 3.39 -13.93
C PRO A 83 8.61 2.46 -12.75
N GLY A 84 9.39 1.41 -12.96
CA GLY A 84 9.76 0.49 -11.88
C GLY A 84 8.68 -0.51 -11.47
N PHE A 85 7.61 -0.67 -12.27
CA PHE A 85 6.54 -1.66 -12.04
C PHE A 85 7.08 -3.03 -11.62
N ARG A 86 8.07 -3.59 -12.32
CA ARG A 86 8.60 -4.93 -11.99
C ARG A 86 9.23 -5.00 -10.59
N ASP A 87 9.91 -3.95 -10.17
CA ASP A 87 10.57 -3.91 -8.86
C ASP A 87 9.52 -3.75 -7.75
N PHE A 88 8.47 -2.97 -7.98
CA PHE A 88 7.33 -2.87 -7.06
C PHE A 88 6.63 -4.22 -6.86
N TRP A 89 6.40 -4.99 -7.94
CA TRP A 89 5.79 -6.33 -7.86
C TRP A 89 6.67 -7.31 -7.08
N LYS A 90 7.99 -7.25 -7.24
CA LYS A 90 8.92 -8.07 -6.44
C LYS A 90 8.83 -7.72 -4.96
N LYS A 91 8.82 -6.42 -4.61
CA LYS A 91 8.66 -5.99 -3.21
C LYS A 91 7.35 -6.50 -2.59
N LEU A 92 6.25 -6.47 -3.34
CA LEU A 92 4.98 -7.09 -2.90
C LEU A 92 5.11 -8.61 -2.70
N GLY A 93 5.84 -9.29 -3.58
CA GLY A 93 6.14 -10.72 -3.46
C GLY A 93 6.97 -11.04 -2.21
N ASP A 94 8.00 -10.24 -1.93
CA ASP A 94 8.87 -10.39 -0.76
C ASP A 94 8.10 -10.19 0.57
N MET A 95 7.04 -9.37 0.55
CA MET A 95 6.12 -9.20 1.69
C MET A 95 5.06 -10.31 1.77
N GLY A 96 4.97 -11.20 0.77
CA GLY A 96 3.94 -12.23 0.67
C GLY A 96 2.57 -11.73 0.18
N PHE A 97 2.44 -10.44 -0.15
CA PHE A 97 1.16 -9.83 -0.53
C PHE A 97 0.64 -10.34 -1.87
N MET A 98 1.48 -10.92 -2.71
CA MET A 98 1.05 -11.45 -4.01
C MET A 98 0.23 -12.74 -3.89
N GLY A 99 0.45 -13.51 -2.82
CA GLY A 99 -0.16 -14.83 -2.59
C GLY A 99 -0.94 -14.91 -1.28
N VAL A 100 -1.69 -13.86 -0.91
CA VAL A 100 -2.37 -13.78 0.40
C VAL A 100 -3.24 -15.00 0.68
N THR A 101 -4.08 -15.39 -0.28
CA THR A 101 -5.05 -16.49 -0.14
C THR A 101 -4.50 -17.85 -0.59
N VAL A 102 -3.21 -17.92 -0.90
CA VAL A 102 -2.54 -19.14 -1.34
C VAL A 102 -1.78 -19.76 -0.16
N PRO A 103 -1.84 -21.07 0.07
CA PRO A 103 -1.09 -21.72 1.13
C PRO A 103 0.42 -21.56 1.00
N THR A 104 1.10 -21.64 2.15
CA THR A 104 2.57 -21.53 2.25
C THR A 104 3.32 -22.60 1.45
N GLU A 105 2.71 -23.77 1.20
CA GLU A 105 3.30 -24.83 0.36
C GLU A 105 3.61 -24.39 -1.08
N TYR A 106 2.89 -23.37 -1.57
CA TYR A 106 3.12 -22.75 -2.89
C TYR A 106 3.79 -21.37 -2.79
N GLY A 107 4.26 -20.97 -1.60
CA GLY A 107 4.90 -19.67 -1.37
C GLY A 107 3.95 -18.51 -1.07
N GLY A 108 2.68 -18.78 -0.75
CA GLY A 108 1.73 -17.76 -0.31
C GLY A 108 1.71 -17.54 1.22
N LEU A 109 0.85 -16.64 1.70
CA LEU A 109 0.70 -16.35 3.14
C LEU A 109 -0.26 -17.31 3.87
N GLY A 110 -1.14 -17.98 3.14
CA GLY A 110 -2.16 -18.86 3.71
C GLY A 110 -3.24 -18.14 4.53
N SER A 111 -3.46 -16.85 4.28
CA SER A 111 -4.46 -16.02 4.95
C SER A 111 -5.82 -16.05 4.23
N GLY A 112 -6.82 -15.35 4.78
CA GLY A 112 -8.16 -15.27 4.22
C GLY A 112 -8.38 -14.10 3.26
N TYR A 113 -9.62 -14.00 2.78
CA TYR A 113 -10.05 -12.90 1.92
C TYR A 113 -10.11 -11.55 2.66
N LEU A 114 -10.31 -11.56 3.98
CA LEU A 114 -10.36 -10.32 4.76
C LEU A 114 -8.98 -9.66 4.80
N GLU A 115 -7.92 -10.44 5.04
CA GLU A 115 -6.54 -9.97 4.97
C GLU A 115 -6.19 -9.43 3.58
N HIS A 116 -6.64 -10.12 2.53
CA HIS A 116 -6.47 -9.66 1.16
C HIS A 116 -7.18 -8.32 0.91
N CYS A 117 -8.43 -8.17 1.38
CA CYS A 117 -9.19 -6.92 1.30
C CYS A 117 -8.48 -5.77 2.02
N ILE A 118 -7.94 -6.01 3.21
CA ILE A 118 -7.18 -5.01 3.97
C ILE A 118 -5.98 -4.50 3.17
N ILE A 119 -5.19 -5.41 2.59
CA ILE A 119 -4.04 -5.02 1.76
C ILE A 119 -4.50 -4.24 0.52
N ASN A 120 -5.54 -4.73 -0.17
CA ASN A 120 -6.06 -4.08 -1.37
C ASN A 120 -6.62 -2.69 -1.07
N GLU A 121 -7.28 -2.51 0.08
CA GLU A 121 -7.79 -1.23 0.58
C GLU A 121 -6.64 -0.21 0.74
N GLU A 122 -5.57 -0.59 1.42
CA GLU A 122 -4.42 0.30 1.66
C GLU A 122 -3.64 0.63 0.37
N LEU A 123 -3.48 -0.33 -0.54
CA LEU A 123 -2.90 -0.06 -1.86
C LEU A 123 -3.80 0.89 -2.68
N SER A 124 -5.12 0.68 -2.63
CA SER A 124 -6.11 1.53 -3.33
C SER A 124 -6.09 2.96 -2.83
N ARG A 125 -5.89 3.12 -1.52
CA ARG A 125 -5.75 4.42 -0.86
C ARG A 125 -4.55 5.21 -1.38
N ALA A 126 -3.44 4.55 -1.71
CA ALA A 126 -2.26 5.19 -2.29
C ALA A 126 -2.41 5.42 -3.81
N CYS A 127 -2.77 4.39 -4.58
CA CYS A 127 -2.96 4.49 -6.03
C CYS A 127 -3.95 3.43 -6.55
N ALA A 128 -5.16 3.87 -6.88
CA ALA A 128 -6.22 2.98 -7.37
C ALA A 128 -5.86 2.21 -8.66
N ALA A 129 -5.10 2.82 -9.59
CA ALA A 129 -4.69 2.17 -10.84
C ALA A 129 -3.77 0.95 -10.60
N ILE A 130 -2.84 1.09 -9.66
CA ILE A 130 -1.93 0.00 -9.28
C ILE A 130 -2.65 -1.03 -8.42
N ALA A 131 -3.52 -0.60 -7.51
CA ALA A 131 -4.33 -1.53 -6.73
C ALA A 131 -5.25 -2.40 -7.60
N LEU A 132 -5.85 -1.85 -8.65
CA LEU A 132 -6.60 -2.63 -9.64
C LEU A 132 -5.73 -3.72 -10.28
N SER A 133 -4.50 -3.36 -10.68
CA SER A 133 -3.55 -4.30 -11.26
C SER A 133 -3.14 -5.40 -10.27
N TYR A 134 -2.94 -5.03 -9.00
CA TYR A 134 -2.67 -5.96 -7.90
C TYR A 134 -3.85 -6.92 -7.66
N GLY A 135 -5.09 -6.42 -7.59
CA GLY A 135 -6.28 -7.25 -7.39
C GLY A 135 -6.52 -8.23 -8.55
N ALA A 136 -6.27 -7.79 -9.79
CA ALA A 136 -6.29 -8.67 -10.95
C ALA A 136 -5.27 -9.81 -10.84
N HIS A 137 -4.06 -9.50 -10.38
CA HIS A 137 -3.02 -10.51 -10.22
C HIS A 137 -3.31 -11.48 -9.06
N SER A 138 -3.47 -10.96 -7.85
CA SER A 138 -3.58 -11.74 -6.61
C SER A 138 -4.92 -12.50 -6.50
N THR A 139 -6.02 -11.91 -6.98
CA THR A 139 -7.36 -12.52 -6.87
C THR A 139 -7.88 -13.09 -8.19
N LEU A 140 -7.82 -12.35 -9.30
CA LEU A 140 -8.41 -12.85 -10.55
C LEU A 140 -7.57 -13.93 -11.21
N CYS A 141 -6.24 -13.88 -11.06
CA CYS A 141 -5.33 -14.89 -11.60
C CYS A 141 -4.93 -15.91 -10.54
N ILE A 142 -4.17 -15.50 -9.53
CA ILE A 142 -3.54 -16.41 -8.56
C ILE A 142 -4.58 -17.24 -7.81
N ASN A 143 -5.60 -16.60 -7.23
CA ASN A 143 -6.64 -17.33 -6.50
C ASN A 143 -7.41 -18.32 -7.41
N GLN A 144 -7.58 -18.02 -8.69
CA GLN A 144 -8.24 -18.93 -9.62
C GLN A 144 -7.37 -20.14 -9.98
N ILE A 145 -6.05 -19.93 -10.14
CA ILE A 145 -5.09 -21.03 -10.32
C ILE A 145 -5.08 -21.92 -9.08
N TYR A 146 -5.05 -21.33 -7.89
CA TYR A 146 -5.06 -22.11 -6.64
C TYR A 146 -6.35 -22.91 -6.46
N ARG A 147 -7.51 -22.29 -6.71
CA ARG A 147 -8.83 -22.93 -6.50
C ARG A 147 -9.16 -24.00 -7.53
N ASN A 148 -8.78 -23.80 -8.80
CA ASN A 148 -9.26 -24.64 -9.90
C ASN A 148 -8.15 -25.37 -10.66
N GLY A 149 -6.88 -25.01 -10.42
CA GLY A 149 -5.75 -25.70 -11.03
C GLY A 149 -5.54 -27.09 -10.45
N ASN A 150 -4.96 -27.99 -11.24
CA ASN A 150 -4.43 -29.24 -10.72
C ASN A 150 -3.07 -29.02 -10.05
N GLU A 151 -2.56 -30.04 -9.35
CA GLU A 151 -1.30 -29.95 -8.60
C GLU A 151 -0.09 -29.57 -9.46
N GLU A 152 -0.01 -30.06 -10.70
CA GLU A 152 1.07 -29.72 -11.62
C GLU A 152 1.01 -28.24 -12.03
N GLN A 153 -0.18 -27.70 -12.29
CA GLN A 153 -0.38 -26.30 -12.63
C GLN A 153 -0.04 -25.39 -11.44
N LYS A 154 -0.52 -25.73 -10.24
CA LYS A 154 -0.23 -24.96 -9.02
C LYS A 154 1.27 -24.85 -8.77
N LYS A 155 1.99 -25.98 -8.77
CA LYS A 155 3.45 -26.02 -8.54
C LYS A 155 4.24 -25.30 -9.64
N LYS A 156 3.73 -25.29 -10.87
CA LYS A 156 4.40 -24.62 -12.00
C LYS A 156 4.23 -23.10 -12.00
N TYR A 157 3.06 -22.60 -11.62
CA TYR A 157 2.68 -21.20 -11.83
C TYR A 157 2.64 -20.35 -10.56
N LEU A 158 2.23 -20.89 -9.41
CA LEU A 158 2.08 -20.10 -8.18
C LEU A 158 3.39 -19.58 -7.57
N PRO A 159 4.52 -20.32 -7.59
CA PRO A 159 5.76 -19.85 -6.96
C PRO A 159 6.52 -18.74 -7.70
N LYS A 160 5.99 -18.21 -8.81
CA LYS A 160 6.67 -17.26 -9.70
C LYS A 160 6.00 -15.89 -9.66
#